data_AF-A0A7K4UBC2-F1
#
_entry.id   AF-A0A7K4UBC2-F1
#
_cell.length_a   1.000
_cell.length_b   1.000
_cell.length_c   1.000
_cell.angle_alpha   90.00
_cell.angle_beta   90.00
_cell.angle_gamma   90.00
#
_symmetry.space_group_name_H-M   'P 1'
#
loop_
_entity.id
_entity.type
_entity.pdbx_description
1 polymer ?
#
loop_
_entity_poly.entity_id
_entity_poly.type
_entity_poly.pdbx_seq_one_letter_code
_entity_poly.pdbx_strand_id
1 'polypeptide(L)'
;ACRMKQNDQNKNNTTERIQKVRSMWTLTVEMLTSLKKEKEVVDSVLEDYVNPCILDGTDVVLSVPGLLTYRVESNIHGFCTANLYEDGKLNFLTIIQLLNEALMTLRDEHCSCELKELHRIEDVVTSYKNALQVLNTKSLRRKQQHCELKCQSISRKQKIWELKWKTFLGQCPFNLIFKDDLVSSVLFI
;
A
#
# COMPACT_ATOMS: atom_id res chain seq x y z
N ALA A 1 87.02 29.46 -68.06
CA ALA A 1 85.79 30.03 -67.49
C ALA A 1 84.85 28.89 -67.07
N CYS A 2 84.79 28.50 -65.77
CA CYS A 2 83.80 27.51 -65.27
C CYS A 2 83.64 27.46 -63.73
N ARG A 3 84.00 28.52 -62.98
CA ARG A 3 83.87 28.53 -61.50
C ARG A 3 82.72 29.41 -60.96
N MET A 4 82.18 30.32 -61.77
CA MET A 4 81.11 31.24 -61.35
C MET A 4 79.71 30.59 -61.38
N LYS A 5 79.43 29.69 -62.34
CA LYS A 5 78.08 29.08 -62.48
C LYS A 5 77.71 28.09 -61.35
N GLN A 6 78.68 27.43 -60.72
CA GLN A 6 78.42 26.44 -59.64
C GLN A 6 78.03 27.08 -58.30
N ASN A 7 78.46 28.32 -58.03
CA ASN A 7 78.21 28.98 -56.75
C ASN A 7 76.80 29.59 -56.67
N ASP A 8 76.30 30.16 -57.78
CA ASP A 8 74.94 30.69 -57.85
C ASP A 8 73.88 29.57 -57.80
N GLN A 9 74.20 28.40 -58.37
CA GLN A 9 73.36 27.20 -58.34
C GLN A 9 73.36 26.44 -56.98
N ASN A 10 74.21 26.84 -56.04
CA ASN A 10 74.21 26.30 -54.68
C ASN A 10 73.51 27.26 -53.69
N LYS A 11 73.63 28.57 -53.95
CA LYS A 11 72.94 29.63 -53.20
C LYS A 11 71.42 29.61 -53.42
N ASN A 12 70.97 29.37 -54.66
CA ASN A 12 69.53 29.22 -54.95
C ASN A 12 68.92 27.99 -54.26
N ASN A 13 69.61 26.84 -54.26
CA ASN A 13 69.20 25.60 -53.59
C ASN A 13 69.06 25.80 -52.07
N THR A 14 70.02 26.50 -51.46
CA THR A 14 69.96 26.83 -50.02
C THR A 14 68.77 27.73 -49.70
N THR A 15 68.50 28.72 -50.56
CA THR A 15 67.38 29.66 -50.40
C THR A 15 66.02 28.96 -50.57
N GLU A 16 65.90 28.07 -51.55
CA GLU A 16 64.70 27.25 -51.77
C GLU A 16 64.42 26.31 -50.59
N ARG A 17 65.46 25.68 -50.03
CA ARG A 17 65.33 24.83 -48.83
C ARG A 17 64.88 25.63 -47.61
N ILE A 18 65.44 26.82 -47.40
CA ILE A 18 65.04 27.72 -46.31
C ILE A 18 63.58 28.13 -46.49
N GLN A 19 63.18 28.50 -47.71
CA GLN A 19 61.79 28.89 -48.00
C GLN A 19 60.82 27.72 -47.78
N LYS A 20 61.20 26.51 -48.17
CA LYS A 20 60.39 25.30 -47.92
C LYS A 20 60.19 25.03 -46.42
N VAL A 21 61.26 25.14 -45.63
CA VAL A 21 61.17 24.99 -44.16
C VAL A 21 60.27 26.06 -43.55
N ARG A 22 60.38 27.31 -44.01
CA ARG A 22 59.50 28.40 -43.57
C ARG A 22 58.04 28.13 -43.91
N SER A 23 57.75 27.72 -45.14
CA SER A 23 56.39 27.38 -45.56
C SER A 23 55.81 26.20 -44.76
N MET A 24 56.62 25.17 -44.49
CA MET A 24 56.19 24.06 -43.63
C MET A 24 55.92 24.51 -42.20
N TRP A 25 56.79 25.36 -41.64
CA TRP A 25 56.60 25.90 -40.29
C TRP A 25 55.34 26.76 -40.18
N THR A 26 55.09 27.63 -41.17
CA THR A 26 53.87 28.42 -41.24
C THR A 26 52.63 27.54 -41.26
N LEU A 27 52.62 26.50 -42.09
CA LEU A 27 51.48 25.57 -42.18
C LEU A 27 51.24 24.82 -40.86
N THR A 28 52.31 24.41 -40.16
CA THR A 28 52.19 23.80 -38.83
C THR A 28 51.62 24.78 -37.80
N VAL A 29 52.08 26.03 -37.79
CA VAL A 29 51.57 27.06 -36.86
C VAL A 29 50.11 27.39 -37.16
N GLU A 30 49.73 27.50 -38.42
CA GLU A 30 48.34 27.71 -38.83
C GLU A 30 47.44 26.54 -38.38
N MET A 31 47.88 25.29 -38.57
CA MET A 31 47.15 24.11 -38.10
C MET A 31 47.03 24.07 -36.56
N LEU A 32 48.11 24.36 -35.83
CA LEU A 32 48.07 24.39 -34.37
C LEU A 32 47.15 25.50 -33.84
N THR A 33 47.12 26.65 -34.51
CA THR A 33 46.25 27.77 -34.13
C THR A 33 44.79 27.50 -34.48
N SER A 34 44.49 26.81 -35.58
CA SER A 34 43.11 26.42 -35.92
C SER A 34 42.55 25.40 -34.91
N LEU A 35 43.38 24.46 -34.44
CA LEU A 35 42.98 23.42 -33.49
C LEU A 35 42.87 23.92 -32.04
N LYS A 36 43.34 25.14 -31.73
CA LYS A 36 43.37 25.66 -30.35
C LYS A 36 42.00 25.69 -29.69
N LYS A 37 40.96 26.11 -30.42
CA LYS A 37 39.58 26.19 -29.89
C LYS A 37 38.99 24.81 -29.62
N GLU A 38 39.23 23.84 -30.51
CA GLU A 38 38.77 22.46 -30.33
C GLU A 38 39.44 21.82 -29.12
N LYS A 39 40.74 22.08 -28.94
CA LYS A 39 41.47 21.67 -27.74
C LYS A 39 40.86 22.28 -26.47
N GLU A 40 40.57 23.60 -26.45
CA GLU A 40 39.95 24.26 -25.29
C GLU A 40 38.58 23.66 -24.93
N VAL A 41 37.78 23.24 -25.92
CA VAL A 41 36.51 22.55 -25.69
C VAL A 41 36.72 21.17 -25.08
N VAL A 42 37.67 20.38 -25.61
CA VAL A 42 38.00 19.05 -25.08
C VAL A 42 38.57 19.18 -23.66
N ASP A 43 39.47 20.12 -23.42
CA ASP A 43 40.04 20.42 -22.11
C ASP A 43 38.92 20.83 -21.14
N SER A 44 37.95 21.65 -21.56
CA SER A 44 36.82 22.04 -20.69
C SER A 44 35.91 20.87 -20.32
N VAL A 45 35.67 19.93 -21.24
CA VAL A 45 34.90 18.71 -20.96
C VAL A 45 35.67 17.77 -20.03
N LEU A 46 37.00 17.75 -20.16
CA LEU A 46 37.87 16.97 -19.28
C LEU A 46 37.96 17.58 -17.87
N GLU A 47 37.99 18.91 -17.77
CA GLU A 47 37.97 19.67 -16.51
C GLU A 47 36.59 19.64 -15.83
N ASP A 48 35.48 19.60 -16.58
CA ASP A 48 34.14 19.38 -16.02
C ASP A 48 33.98 17.95 -15.45
N TYR A 49 34.86 17.03 -15.86
CA TYR A 49 35.02 15.69 -15.27
C TYR A 49 35.85 15.68 -13.98
N VAL A 50 36.44 16.82 -13.56
CA VAL A 50 37.28 16.94 -12.35
C VAL A 50 36.45 17.10 -11.07
N ASN A 51 35.12 17.22 -11.18
CA ASN A 51 34.24 17.02 -10.04
C ASN A 51 33.50 15.68 -10.16
N PRO A 52 34.18 14.52 -9.95
CA PRO A 52 33.45 13.29 -9.76
C PRO A 52 32.52 13.52 -8.56
N CYS A 53 31.21 13.39 -8.75
CA CYS A 53 30.29 13.32 -7.62
C CYS A 53 30.68 12.09 -6.80
N ILE A 54 31.53 12.27 -5.80
CA ILE A 54 31.92 11.21 -4.88
C ILE A 54 30.72 11.00 -3.96
N LEU A 55 29.87 10.03 -4.30
CA LEU A 55 28.83 9.52 -3.40
C LEU A 55 29.47 8.52 -2.43
N ASP A 56 30.33 8.98 -1.53
CA ASP A 56 30.85 8.16 -0.42
C ASP A 56 30.14 8.42 0.92
N GLY A 57 29.26 9.42 0.94
CA GLY A 57 28.42 9.74 2.09
C GLY A 57 29.21 10.31 3.27
N THR A 58 30.45 10.76 3.08
CA THR A 58 31.30 11.28 4.17
C THR A 58 30.70 12.55 4.83
N ASP A 59 29.95 13.35 4.08
CA ASP A 59 29.28 14.56 4.60
C ASP A 59 27.89 14.29 5.20
N VAL A 60 27.43 13.02 5.21
CA VAL A 60 26.10 12.65 5.70
C VAL A 60 26.21 11.93 7.03
N VAL A 61 25.69 12.57 8.08
CA VAL A 61 25.52 11.95 9.40
C VAL A 61 24.18 11.22 9.44
N LEU A 62 24.23 9.89 9.55
CA LEU A 62 23.04 9.03 9.61
C LEU A 62 22.75 8.61 11.05
N SER A 63 21.63 9.07 11.60
CA SER A 63 21.15 8.65 12.93
C SER A 63 20.15 7.50 12.78
N VAL A 64 20.45 6.35 13.39
CA VAL A 64 19.55 5.19 13.39
C VAL A 64 18.58 5.28 14.57
N PRO A 65 17.25 5.22 14.35
CA PRO A 65 16.26 5.16 15.42
C PRO A 65 16.46 3.96 16.34
N GLY A 66 16.36 4.15 17.65
CA GLY A 66 16.68 3.10 18.64
C GLY A 66 15.87 1.81 18.52
N LEU A 67 14.62 1.88 18.03
CA LEU A 67 13.82 0.69 17.75
C LEU A 67 14.43 -0.20 16.67
N LEU A 68 14.99 0.42 15.62
CA LEU A 68 15.66 -0.30 14.54
C LEU A 68 16.98 -0.88 15.01
N THR A 69 17.75 -0.13 15.80
CA THR A 69 18.95 -0.63 16.46
C THR A 69 18.63 -1.88 17.28
N TYR A 70 17.60 -1.82 18.13
CA TYR A 70 17.18 -2.98 18.93
C TYR A 70 16.80 -4.19 18.07
N ARG A 71 16.03 -4.02 16.99
CA ARG A 71 15.62 -5.13 16.11
C ARG A 71 16.78 -5.78 15.36
N VAL A 72 17.73 -4.95 14.90
CA VAL A 72 18.95 -5.42 14.23
C VAL A 72 19.85 -6.17 15.22
N GLU A 73 20.09 -5.61 16.42
CA GLU A 73 20.91 -6.23 17.45
C GLU A 73 20.30 -7.51 18.02
N SER A 74 18.98 -7.54 18.20
CA SER A 74 18.26 -8.74 18.59
C SER A 74 18.17 -9.78 17.47
N ASN A 75 18.65 -9.43 16.28
CA ASN A 75 18.76 -10.29 15.10
C ASN A 75 17.44 -11.02 14.77
N ILE A 76 16.30 -10.36 14.99
CA ILE A 76 14.96 -10.97 14.83
C ILE A 76 14.77 -11.46 13.39
N HIS A 77 15.39 -10.80 12.41
CA HIS A 77 15.20 -11.10 11.00
C HIS A 77 16.50 -11.44 10.24
N GLY A 78 17.71 -11.33 10.82
CA GLY A 78 18.93 -11.75 10.12
C GLY A 78 19.59 -10.70 9.20
N PHE A 79 19.08 -9.47 9.12
CA PHE A 79 19.36 -8.60 7.97
C PHE A 79 20.59 -7.69 8.07
N CYS A 80 21.19 -7.45 9.24
CA CYS A 80 22.34 -6.54 9.37
C CYS A 80 23.44 -7.14 10.24
N THR A 81 24.56 -7.52 9.61
CA THR A 81 25.74 -8.09 10.27
C THR A 81 26.98 -7.21 10.14
N ALA A 82 26.96 -6.20 9.27
CA ALA A 82 28.09 -5.32 9.00
C ALA A 82 27.87 -3.93 9.60
N ASN A 83 28.97 -3.20 9.81
CA ASN A 83 28.92 -1.82 10.32
C ASN A 83 28.35 -0.85 9.28
N LEU A 84 27.76 0.24 9.75
CA LEU A 84 27.23 1.31 8.89
C LEU A 84 28.34 2.06 8.14
N TYR A 85 29.51 2.16 8.76
CA TYR A 85 30.71 2.74 8.16
C TYR A 85 31.82 1.68 8.08
N GLU A 86 32.47 1.61 6.94
CA GLU A 86 33.61 0.75 6.66
C GLU A 86 34.71 1.62 6.04
N ASP A 87 35.90 1.62 6.64
CA ASP A 87 37.03 2.49 6.28
C ASP A 87 36.68 3.99 6.20
N GLY A 88 35.79 4.45 7.08
CA GLY A 88 35.33 5.85 7.13
C GLY A 88 34.36 6.24 6.00
N LYS A 89 33.99 5.27 5.15
CA LYS A 89 32.99 5.44 4.10
C LYS A 89 31.70 4.72 4.47
N LEU A 90 30.61 5.21 3.91
CA LEU A 90 29.30 4.65 4.17
C LEU A 90 29.16 3.28 3.50
N ASN A 91 28.78 2.26 4.27
CA ASN A 91 28.50 0.94 3.72
C ASN A 91 27.06 0.91 3.18
N PHE A 92 26.92 1.15 1.88
CA PHE A 92 25.61 1.19 1.21
C PHE A 92 24.83 -0.12 1.30
N LEU A 93 25.52 -1.27 1.36
CA LEU A 93 24.85 -2.55 1.54
C LEU A 93 24.16 -2.62 2.90
N THR A 94 24.88 -2.26 3.96
CA THR A 94 24.32 -2.17 5.32
C THR A 94 23.17 -1.17 5.38
N ILE A 95 23.23 -0.05 4.65
CA ILE A 95 22.12 0.91 4.59
C ILE A 95 20.88 0.32 3.93
N ILE A 96 21.03 -0.34 2.78
CA ILE A 96 19.90 -0.96 2.10
C ILE A 96 19.25 -2.01 3.01
N GLN A 97 20.07 -2.80 3.72
CA GLN A 97 19.60 -3.75 4.71
C GLN A 97 18.84 -3.08 5.86
N LEU A 98 19.37 -1.98 6.41
CA LEU A 98 18.73 -1.22 7.47
C LEU A 98 17.39 -0.59 7.02
N LEU A 99 17.33 -0.08 5.79
CA LEU A 99 16.10 0.45 5.19
C LEU A 99 15.06 -0.65 5.00
N ASN A 100 15.46 -1.84 4.59
CA ASN A 100 14.56 -2.99 4.49
C ASN A 100 14.00 -3.39 5.86
N GLU A 101 14.81 -3.41 6.91
CA GLU A 101 14.34 -3.66 8.27
C GLU A 101 13.36 -2.58 8.76
N ALA A 102 13.59 -1.32 8.38
CA ALA A 102 12.67 -0.23 8.68
C ALA A 102 11.30 -0.45 8.02
N LEU A 103 11.30 -0.82 6.74
CA LEU A 103 10.07 -1.14 6.01
C LEU A 103 9.34 -2.35 6.59
N MET A 104 10.07 -3.41 6.96
CA MET A 104 9.52 -4.60 7.61
C MET A 104 8.88 -4.26 8.95
N THR A 105 9.57 -3.45 9.77
CA THR A 105 9.07 -3.00 11.07
C THR A 105 7.76 -2.22 10.91
N LEU A 106 7.71 -1.28 9.96
CA LEU A 106 6.48 -0.52 9.67
C LEU A 106 5.33 -1.43 9.23
N ARG A 107 5.61 -2.40 8.35
CA ARG A 107 4.60 -3.36 7.88
C ARG A 107 4.04 -4.19 9.04
N ASP A 108 4.91 -4.71 9.90
CA ASP A 108 4.52 -5.61 10.98
C ASP A 108 3.69 -4.87 12.05
N GLU A 109 4.06 -3.63 12.37
CA GLU A 109 3.30 -2.77 13.28
C GLU A 109 1.92 -2.41 12.71
N HIS A 110 1.86 -2.04 11.43
CA HIS A 110 0.62 -1.72 10.75
C HIS A 110 -0.35 -2.91 10.73
N CYS A 111 0.13 -4.08 10.32
CA CYS A 111 -0.66 -5.31 10.23
C CYS A 111 -1.20 -5.74 11.62
N SER A 112 -0.38 -5.62 12.67
CA SER A 112 -0.81 -5.93 14.04
C SER A 112 -1.91 -4.99 14.53
N CYS A 113 -1.84 -3.71 14.18
CA CYS A 113 -2.82 -2.72 14.62
C CYS A 113 -4.18 -2.93 13.93
N GLU A 114 -4.19 -3.16 12.61
CA GLU A 114 -5.41 -3.41 11.86
C GLU A 114 -6.13 -4.68 12.30
N LEU A 115 -5.37 -5.76 12.55
CA LEU A 115 -5.95 -7.04 12.96
C LEU A 115 -6.60 -6.96 14.36
N LYS A 116 -6.01 -6.20 15.28
CA LYS A 116 -6.54 -5.98 16.63
C LYS A 116 -7.84 -5.18 16.62
N GLU A 117 -7.90 -4.12 15.82
CA GLU A 117 -9.12 -3.32 15.69
C GLU A 117 -10.24 -4.11 15.00
N LEU A 118 -9.91 -4.95 14.03
CA LEU A 118 -10.89 -5.83 13.37
C LEU A 118 -11.47 -6.87 14.34
N HIS A 119 -10.63 -7.50 15.18
CA HIS A 119 -11.10 -8.39 16.25
C HIS A 119 -12.02 -7.67 17.26
N ARG A 120 -11.66 -6.44 17.68
CA ARG A 120 -12.53 -5.66 18.58
C ARG A 120 -13.89 -5.38 17.96
N ILE A 121 -13.93 -5.05 16.67
CA ILE A 121 -15.20 -4.83 15.96
C ILE A 121 -16.00 -6.14 15.90
N GLU A 122 -15.36 -7.27 15.58
CA GLU A 122 -16.02 -8.58 15.52
C GLU A 122 -16.63 -8.99 16.86
N ASP A 123 -15.90 -8.79 17.97
CA ASP A 123 -16.38 -9.04 19.32
C ASP A 123 -17.61 -8.19 19.66
N VAL A 124 -17.57 -6.90 19.33
CA VAL A 124 -18.68 -5.96 19.54
C VAL A 124 -19.90 -6.38 18.71
N VAL A 125 -19.72 -6.71 17.43
CA VAL A 125 -20.80 -7.17 16.54
C VAL A 125 -21.42 -8.46 17.07
N THR A 126 -20.59 -9.40 17.52
CA THR A 126 -21.04 -10.68 18.09
C THR A 126 -21.83 -10.48 19.38
N SER A 127 -21.36 -9.57 20.25
CA SER A 127 -22.07 -9.18 21.48
C SER A 127 -23.45 -8.60 21.16
N TYR A 128 -23.54 -7.65 20.21
CA TYR A 128 -24.83 -7.09 19.80
C TYR A 128 -25.75 -8.13 19.17
N LYS A 129 -25.24 -9.00 18.31
CA LYS A 129 -26.01 -10.11 17.71
C LYS A 129 -26.62 -11.00 18.78
N ASN A 130 -25.84 -11.38 19.80
CA ASN A 130 -26.30 -12.21 20.91
C ASN A 130 -27.37 -11.48 21.75
N ALA A 131 -27.14 -10.21 22.08
CA ALA A 131 -28.12 -9.40 22.81
C ALA A 131 -29.45 -9.28 22.05
N LEU A 132 -29.39 -9.11 20.73
CA LEU A 132 -30.55 -8.99 19.86
C LEU A 132 -31.32 -10.31 19.76
N GLN A 133 -30.61 -11.45 19.68
CA GLN A 133 -31.23 -12.78 19.77
C GLN A 133 -31.94 -13.00 21.12
N VAL A 134 -31.32 -12.60 22.23
CA VAL A 134 -31.96 -12.69 23.56
C VAL A 134 -33.20 -11.79 23.65
N LEU A 135 -33.14 -10.58 23.09
CA LEU A 135 -34.29 -9.67 23.08
C LEU A 135 -35.43 -10.22 22.22
N ASN A 136 -35.12 -10.79 21.05
CA ASN A 136 -36.10 -11.39 20.15
C ASN A 136 -36.78 -12.61 20.77
N THR A 137 -36.02 -13.50 21.42
CA THR A 137 -36.60 -14.66 22.11
C THR A 137 -37.51 -14.23 23.28
N LYS A 138 -37.09 -13.23 24.06
CA LYS A 138 -37.93 -12.64 25.13
C LYS A 138 -39.19 -11.95 24.59
N SER A 139 -39.10 -11.26 23.44
CA SER A 139 -40.26 -10.61 22.83
C SER A 139 -41.26 -11.63 22.30
N LEU A 140 -40.80 -12.71 21.66
CA LEU A 140 -41.62 -13.81 21.19
C LEU A 140 -42.33 -14.52 22.35
N ARG A 141 -41.60 -14.84 23.43
CA ARG A 141 -42.17 -15.45 24.63
C ARG A 141 -43.29 -14.59 25.25
N ARG A 142 -43.08 -13.28 25.36
CA ARG A 142 -44.11 -12.35 25.87
C ARG A 142 -45.35 -12.32 24.98
N LYS A 143 -45.18 -12.28 23.65
CA LYS A 143 -46.30 -12.33 22.70
C LYS A 143 -47.10 -13.62 22.85
N GLN A 144 -46.42 -14.76 22.97
CA GLN A 144 -47.05 -16.07 23.15
C GLN A 144 -47.87 -16.13 24.45
N GLN A 145 -47.26 -15.75 25.58
CA GLN A 145 -47.93 -15.72 26.88
C GLN A 145 -49.17 -14.81 26.88
N HIS A 146 -49.05 -13.63 26.28
CA HIS A 146 -50.17 -12.69 26.20
C HIS A 146 -51.31 -13.25 25.32
N CYS A 147 -50.97 -13.93 24.22
CA CYS A 147 -51.95 -14.60 23.37
C CYS A 147 -52.67 -15.73 24.11
N GLU A 148 -51.91 -16.60 24.79
CA GLU A 148 -52.45 -17.73 25.57
C GLU A 148 -53.38 -17.26 26.69
N LEU A 149 -52.97 -16.25 27.47
CA LEU A 149 -53.80 -15.67 28.54
C LEU A 149 -55.10 -15.08 27.99
N LYS A 150 -55.03 -14.38 26.84
CA LYS A 150 -56.21 -13.81 26.18
C LYS A 150 -57.15 -14.91 25.69
N CYS A 151 -56.63 -15.96 25.05
CA CYS A 151 -57.41 -17.11 24.58
C CYS A 151 -58.08 -17.86 25.74
N GLN A 152 -57.38 -18.09 26.86
CA GLN A 152 -57.94 -18.72 28.04
C GLN A 152 -59.07 -17.87 28.67
N SER A 153 -58.86 -16.56 28.76
CA SER A 153 -59.88 -15.63 29.27
C SER A 153 -61.15 -15.63 28.42
N ILE A 154 -60.99 -15.59 27.09
CA ILE A 154 -62.10 -15.66 26.13
C ILE A 154 -62.83 -17.00 26.27
N SER A 155 -62.11 -18.12 26.25
CA SER A 155 -62.71 -19.46 26.38
C SER A 155 -63.48 -19.62 27.70
N ARG A 156 -62.95 -19.10 28.82
CA ARG A 156 -63.66 -19.13 30.11
C ARG A 156 -64.94 -18.29 30.07
N LYS A 157 -64.89 -17.07 29.53
CA LYS A 157 -66.09 -16.23 29.36
C LYS A 157 -67.12 -16.90 28.45
N GLN A 158 -66.67 -17.53 27.37
CA GLN A 158 -67.53 -18.26 26.46
C GLN A 158 -68.26 -19.42 27.16
N LYS A 159 -67.54 -20.26 27.92
CA LYS A 159 -68.16 -21.34 28.71
C LYS A 159 -69.19 -20.84 29.73
N ILE A 160 -68.90 -19.71 30.40
CA ILE A 160 -69.85 -19.09 31.34
C ILE A 160 -71.11 -18.64 30.60
N TRP A 161 -70.96 -18.03 29.43
CA TRP A 161 -72.10 -17.63 28.61
C TRP A 161 -72.90 -18.83 28.11
N GLU A 162 -72.25 -19.87 27.59
CA GLU A 162 -72.89 -21.11 27.14
C GLU A 162 -73.71 -21.75 28.28
N LEU A 163 -73.18 -21.76 29.51
CA LEU A 163 -73.91 -22.25 30.68
C LEU A 163 -75.16 -21.40 30.96
N LYS A 164 -75.02 -20.07 31.00
CA LYS A 164 -76.16 -19.15 31.21
C LYS A 164 -77.24 -19.38 30.15
N TRP A 165 -76.86 -19.43 28.88
CA TRP A 165 -77.80 -19.66 27.78
C TRP A 165 -78.50 -21.02 27.91
N LYS A 166 -77.77 -22.08 28.24
CA LYS A 166 -78.35 -23.40 28.48
C LYS A 166 -79.34 -23.40 29.65
N THR A 167 -79.10 -22.63 30.70
CA THR A 167 -80.04 -22.47 31.83
C THR A 167 -81.32 -21.75 31.41
N PHE A 168 -81.23 -20.69 30.61
CA PHE A 168 -82.41 -19.91 30.21
C PHE A 168 -83.21 -20.53 29.05
N LEU A 169 -82.53 -21.16 28.08
CA LEU A 169 -83.14 -21.68 26.85
C LEU A 169 -83.21 -23.22 26.80
N GLY A 170 -82.66 -23.93 27.78
CA GLY A 170 -82.52 -25.39 27.80
C GLY A 170 -81.51 -25.96 26.79
N GLN A 171 -81.00 -25.15 25.86
CA GLN A 171 -80.09 -25.53 24.78
C GLN A 171 -79.00 -24.46 24.55
N CYS A 172 -77.92 -24.83 23.84
CA CYS A 172 -76.89 -23.88 23.43
C CYS A 172 -77.39 -23.08 22.20
N PRO A 173 -77.27 -21.74 22.16
CA PRO A 173 -77.79 -20.92 21.05
C PRO A 173 -77.19 -21.29 19.69
N PHE A 174 -75.91 -21.67 19.68
CA PHE A 174 -75.21 -22.06 18.45
C PHE A 174 -75.74 -23.36 17.84
N ASN A 175 -76.43 -24.20 18.61
CA ASN A 175 -77.05 -25.43 18.10
C ASN A 175 -78.42 -25.16 17.43
N LEU A 176 -78.99 -23.97 17.60
CA LEU A 176 -80.23 -23.57 16.92
C LEU A 176 -79.95 -23.06 15.51
N ILE A 177 -78.80 -22.41 15.30
CA ILE A 177 -78.39 -21.86 13.99
C ILE A 177 -78.25 -22.97 12.94
N PHE A 178 -77.86 -24.18 13.32
CA PHE A 178 -77.69 -25.31 12.40
C PHE A 178 -78.89 -26.26 12.31
N LYS A 179 -79.97 -26.02 13.08
CA LYS A 179 -81.15 -26.90 13.03
C LYS A 179 -82.11 -26.55 11.88
N ASP A 180 -82.10 -25.30 11.41
CA ASP A 180 -82.96 -24.87 10.32
C ASP A 180 -82.42 -25.25 8.92
N ASP A 181 -81.14 -25.60 8.80
CA ASP A 181 -80.53 -26.00 7.52
C ASP A 181 -80.71 -27.49 7.15
N LEU A 182 -81.14 -28.34 8.09
CA LEU A 182 -81.35 -29.77 7.83
C LEU A 182 -82.79 -30.16 7.49
N VAL A 183 -83.76 -29.24 7.67
CA VAL A 183 -85.16 -29.47 7.24
C VAL A 183 -85.40 -29.02 5.79
N SER A 184 -84.50 -28.22 5.21
CA SER A 184 -84.65 -27.75 3.82
C SER A 184 -84.16 -28.74 2.74
N SER A 185 -83.57 -29.88 3.11
CA SER A 185 -83.02 -30.86 2.14
C SER A 185 -83.92 -32.06 1.84
N VAL A 186 -85.18 -32.08 2.29
CA VAL A 186 -86.16 -33.16 1.96
C VAL A 186 -87.38 -32.62 1.18
N LEU A 187 -87.24 -31.49 0.48
CA LEU A 187 -88.34 -30.95 -0.35
C LEU A 187 -87.97 -30.66 -1.81
N PHE A 188 -86.86 -31.23 -2.30
CA PHE A 188 -86.60 -31.32 -3.74
C PHE A 188 -85.97 -32.69 -4.06
N ILE A 189 -86.82 -33.71 -4.20
CA ILE A 189 -86.99 -34.68 -5.31
C ILE A 189 -88.14 -35.61 -4.94
#